data_AF-A0A6J2W4X4-F1
#
_entry.id   AF-A0A6J2W4X4-F1
#
_cell.length_a   1.000
_cell.length_b   1.000
_cell.length_c   1.000
_cell.angle_alpha   90.00
_cell.angle_beta   90.00
_cell.angle_gamma   90.00
#
_symmetry.space_group_name_H-M   'P 1'
#
loop_
_entity.id
_entity.type
_entity.pdbx_description
1 polymer ?
#
loop_
_entity_poly.entity_id
_entity_poly.type
_entity_poly.pdbx_seq_one_letter_code
_entity_poly.pdbx_strand_id
1 'polypeptide(L)'
;MAVSLICSNTQSRVSSVLNRDVKQFGKKFMFDSNEETCWNSDQGDSQWVVLEFPQPVRVSELRLQFQGGFSGKTCRLKGSLKEDDLTHIADFYPEDNNCLQSFPIQRSPALHRLKIVFENSADFFGRIIVYSLDVLGERAT
;
A
#
# COMPACT_ATOMS: atom_id res chain seq x y z
N MET A 1 -16.23 12.80 7.97
CA MET A 1 -15.56 12.72 6.64
C MET A 1 -14.34 11.86 6.82
N ALA A 2 -14.09 10.93 5.90
CA ALA A 2 -12.86 10.13 5.93
C ALA A 2 -11.67 11.05 5.65
N VAL A 3 -10.60 10.91 6.45
CA VAL A 3 -9.36 11.68 6.32
C VAL A 3 -8.20 10.74 6.08
N SER A 4 -7.08 11.25 5.55
CA SER A 4 -5.86 10.45 5.48
C SER A 4 -5.44 10.00 6.88
N LEU A 5 -5.23 8.69 6.99
CA LEU A 5 -4.77 8.02 8.21
C LEU A 5 -3.24 8.02 8.30
N ILE A 6 -2.56 8.24 7.16
CA ILE A 6 -1.09 8.32 7.11
C ILE A 6 -0.67 9.68 7.65
N CYS A 7 0.31 9.65 8.54
CA CYS A 7 0.89 10.85 9.14
C CYS A 7 2.40 10.66 9.33
N SER A 8 3.09 11.72 9.78
CA SER A 8 4.55 11.69 10.01
C SER A 8 5.01 10.60 10.98
N ASN A 9 4.12 10.11 11.84
CA ASN A 9 4.42 9.06 12.83
C ASN A 9 4.04 7.65 12.33
N THR A 10 3.47 7.54 11.12
CA THR A 10 3.15 6.24 10.51
C THR A 10 4.44 5.58 10.05
N GLN A 11 4.73 4.39 10.55
CA GLN A 11 5.88 3.62 10.09
C GLN A 11 5.49 2.82 8.85
N SER A 12 6.43 2.68 7.91
CA SER A 12 6.23 1.89 6.70
C SER A 12 7.36 0.92 6.46
N ARG A 13 7.02 -0.26 5.92
CA ARG A 13 7.95 -1.28 5.46
C ARG A 13 7.49 -1.78 4.09
N VAL A 14 8.45 -2.21 3.28
CA VAL A 14 8.20 -2.78 1.95
C VAL A 14 8.97 -4.07 1.81
N SER A 15 8.50 -4.96 0.93
CA SER A 15 9.14 -6.24 0.63
C SER A 15 10.57 -6.09 0.15
N SER A 16 10.79 -5.16 -0.79
CA SER A 16 12.06 -4.96 -1.47
C SER A 16 12.14 -3.55 -2.07
N VAL A 17 13.34 -3.17 -2.51
CA VAL A 17 13.59 -1.94 -3.27
C VAL A 17 14.55 -2.31 -4.40
N LEU A 18 14.24 -1.88 -5.62
CA LEU A 18 15.05 -2.15 -6.81
C LEU A 18 16.53 -1.82 -6.56
N ASN A 19 17.41 -2.79 -6.77
CA ASN A 19 18.86 -2.67 -6.55
C ASN A 19 19.27 -2.19 -5.14
N ARG A 20 18.36 -2.28 -4.15
CA ARG A 20 18.51 -1.69 -2.81
C ARG A 20 18.73 -0.17 -2.83
N ASP A 21 18.39 0.51 -3.92
CA ASP A 21 18.56 1.95 -4.06
C ASP A 21 17.40 2.71 -3.39
N VAL A 22 17.47 2.78 -2.07
CA VAL A 22 16.49 3.50 -1.24
C VAL A 22 16.49 5.01 -1.52
N LYS A 23 17.56 5.55 -2.12
CA LYS A 23 17.65 6.98 -2.43
C LYS A 23 16.79 7.36 -3.63
N GLN A 24 16.65 6.47 -4.61
CA GLN A 24 15.87 6.71 -5.84
C GLN A 24 14.51 6.00 -5.85
N PHE A 25 14.39 4.85 -5.20
CA PHE A 25 13.20 3.99 -5.29
C PHE A 25 12.59 3.61 -3.94
N GLY A 26 12.93 4.34 -2.87
CA GLY A 26 12.50 4.03 -1.52
C GLY A 26 11.02 4.28 -1.26
N LYS A 27 10.44 3.51 -0.32
CA LYS A 27 9.04 3.60 0.12
C LYS A 27 8.53 5.01 0.50
N LYS A 28 9.42 5.92 0.90
CA LYS A 28 9.06 7.31 1.27
C LYS A 28 8.39 8.05 0.11
N PHE A 29 8.73 7.68 -1.12
CA PHE A 29 8.24 8.31 -2.33
C PHE A 29 6.77 8.00 -2.61
N MET A 30 6.19 6.96 -2.01
CA MET A 30 4.73 6.77 -2.08
C MET A 30 3.93 7.85 -1.35
N PHE A 31 4.57 8.67 -0.52
CA PHE A 31 3.93 9.60 0.41
C PHE A 31 4.37 11.05 0.25
N ASP A 32 5.27 11.36 -0.69
CA ASP A 32 5.87 12.70 -0.83
C ASP A 32 5.05 13.64 -1.73
N SER A 33 3.95 13.14 -2.30
CA SER A 33 3.09 13.87 -3.25
C SER A 33 3.83 14.37 -4.50
N ASN A 34 4.91 13.68 -4.88
CA ASN A 34 5.66 13.98 -6.10
C ASN A 34 5.38 12.90 -7.16
N GLU A 35 4.87 13.32 -8.32
CA GLU A 35 4.51 12.42 -9.42
C GLU A 35 5.73 11.84 -10.15
N GLU A 36 6.93 12.36 -9.89
CA GLU A 36 8.18 11.93 -10.52
C GLU A 36 8.96 10.88 -9.71
N THR A 37 8.62 10.69 -8.42
CA THR A 37 9.29 9.75 -7.52
C THR A 37 8.38 8.56 -7.24
N CYS A 38 8.96 7.39 -6.98
CA CYS A 38 8.17 6.18 -6.74
C CYS A 38 8.86 5.22 -5.79
N TRP A 39 8.08 4.34 -5.19
CA TRP A 39 8.61 3.06 -4.73
C TRP A 39 8.65 2.10 -5.91
N ASN A 40 9.81 1.48 -6.13
CA ASN A 40 10.01 0.42 -7.13
C ASN A 40 10.54 -0.82 -6.41
N SER A 41 9.76 -1.90 -6.42
CA SER A 41 10.19 -3.17 -5.85
C SER A 41 11.27 -3.82 -6.69
N ASP A 42 12.06 -4.70 -6.09
CA ASP A 42 12.85 -5.66 -6.87
C ASP A 42 11.94 -6.74 -7.48
N GLN A 43 12.48 -7.58 -8.35
CA GLN A 43 11.78 -8.74 -8.90
C GLN A 43 11.39 -9.74 -7.80
N GLY A 44 10.30 -10.48 -8.02
CA GLY A 44 9.86 -11.53 -7.09
C GLY A 44 8.37 -11.87 -7.20
N ASP A 45 7.99 -13.02 -6.66
CA ASP A 45 6.66 -13.61 -6.85
C ASP A 45 5.53 -12.83 -6.15
N SER A 46 5.84 -12.14 -5.05
CA SER A 46 4.88 -11.28 -4.35
C SER A 46 5.57 -10.13 -3.65
N GLN A 47 4.99 -8.94 -3.80
CA GLN A 47 5.46 -7.72 -3.19
C GLN A 47 4.46 -7.23 -2.16
N TRP A 48 4.90 -6.44 -1.19
CA TRP A 48 4.00 -5.93 -0.16
C TRP A 48 4.46 -4.60 0.43
N VAL A 49 3.48 -3.87 0.95
CA VAL A 49 3.66 -2.67 1.77
C VAL A 49 2.98 -2.92 3.11
N VAL A 50 3.67 -2.60 4.20
CA VAL A 50 3.12 -2.61 5.57
C VAL A 50 3.13 -1.20 6.10
N LEU A 51 2.00 -0.77 6.66
CA LEU A 51 1.83 0.48 7.39
C LEU A 51 1.50 0.16 8.84
N GLU A 52 2.11 0.90 9.75
CA GLU A 52 1.86 0.82 11.18
C GLU A 52 1.48 2.20 11.69
N PHE A 53 0.21 2.33 12.06
CA PHE A 53 -0.37 3.58 12.53
C PHE A 53 0.00 3.80 14.00
N PRO A 54 0.18 5.06 14.43
CA PRO A 54 0.53 5.37 15.82
C PRO A 54 -0.59 5.07 16.82
N GLN A 55 -1.82 4.84 16.34
CA GLN A 55 -2.99 4.48 17.15
C GLN A 55 -3.94 3.63 16.29
N PRO A 56 -4.91 2.92 16.90
CA PRO A 56 -5.90 2.15 16.16
C PRO A 56 -6.72 3.03 15.21
N VAL A 57 -6.95 2.54 13.99
CA VAL A 57 -7.73 3.22 12.93
C VAL A 57 -8.75 2.27 12.32
N ARG A 58 -9.79 2.81 11.69
CA ARG A 58 -10.72 2.08 10.82
C ARG A 58 -10.54 2.59 9.40
N VAL A 59 -10.15 1.70 8.49
CA VAL A 59 -9.90 2.03 7.09
C VAL A 59 -11.22 2.02 6.31
N SER A 60 -11.47 3.06 5.52
CA SER A 60 -12.65 3.16 4.65
C SER A 60 -12.31 3.15 3.17
N GLU A 61 -11.08 3.54 2.79
CA GLU A 61 -10.67 3.59 1.39
C GLU A 61 -9.15 3.45 1.27
N LEU A 62 -8.70 2.69 0.28
CA LEU A 62 -7.30 2.64 -0.15
C LEU A 62 -7.17 3.39 -1.48
N ARG A 63 -6.18 4.27 -1.60
CA ARG A 63 -5.85 4.98 -2.84
C ARG A 63 -4.45 4.60 -3.28
N LEU A 64 -4.32 4.22 -4.54
CA LEU A 64 -3.05 3.79 -5.14
C LEU A 64 -2.91 4.36 -6.54
N GLN A 65 -1.70 4.80 -6.88
CA GLN A 65 -1.31 5.14 -8.24
C GLN A 65 -0.10 4.30 -8.64
N PHE A 66 -0.26 3.48 -9.67
CA PHE A 66 0.78 2.61 -10.19
C PHE A 66 1.49 3.23 -11.39
N GLN A 67 2.60 2.64 -11.81
CA GLN A 67 3.08 2.78 -13.18
C GLN A 67 2.39 1.72 -14.06
N GLY A 68 1.88 2.12 -15.22
CA GLY A 68 1.35 1.17 -16.22
C GLY A 68 2.43 0.15 -16.63
N GLY A 69 2.05 -1.12 -16.72
CA GLY A 69 2.92 -2.27 -16.92
C GLY A 69 3.52 -2.85 -15.63
N PHE A 70 3.30 -2.21 -14.47
CA PHE A 70 3.86 -2.59 -13.16
C PHE A 70 2.81 -2.58 -12.04
N SER A 71 1.53 -2.57 -12.39
CA SER A 71 0.43 -2.65 -11.42
C SER A 71 0.31 -4.05 -10.80
N GLY A 72 -0.21 -4.12 -9.57
CA GLY A 72 -0.66 -5.40 -9.03
C GLY A 72 -1.98 -5.81 -9.70
N LYS A 73 -2.17 -7.09 -10.05
CA LYS A 73 -3.46 -7.54 -10.65
C LYS A 73 -4.43 -8.08 -9.61
N THR A 74 -3.94 -8.94 -8.72
CA THR A 74 -4.67 -9.49 -7.57
C THR A 74 -4.00 -8.99 -6.31
N CYS A 75 -4.72 -8.16 -5.55
CA CYS A 75 -4.19 -7.55 -4.35
C CYS A 75 -5.06 -7.91 -3.15
N ARG A 76 -4.41 -8.13 -2.01
CA ARG A 76 -5.10 -8.40 -0.73
C ARG A 76 -4.74 -7.36 0.30
N LEU A 77 -5.76 -6.87 0.97
CA LEU A 77 -5.63 -6.02 2.14
C LEU A 77 -5.80 -6.88 3.39
N LYS A 78 -4.81 -6.83 4.28
CA LYS A 78 -4.82 -7.50 5.57
C LYS A 78 -4.59 -6.49 6.68
N GLY A 79 -5.10 -6.76 7.87
CA GLY A 79 -4.80 -5.91 9.03
C GLY A 79 -4.95 -6.61 10.36
N SER A 80 -4.41 -5.97 11.39
CA SER A 80 -4.36 -6.51 12.74
C SER A 80 -4.25 -5.43 13.80
N LEU A 81 -4.73 -5.73 15.01
CA LEU A 81 -4.49 -4.92 16.22
C LEU A 81 -3.13 -5.21 16.87
N LYS A 82 -2.58 -6.41 16.64
CA LYS A 82 -1.31 -6.90 17.20
C LYS A 82 -0.41 -7.39 16.07
N GLU A 83 0.90 -7.46 16.30
CA GLU A 83 1.87 -7.73 15.22
C GLU A 83 1.66 -9.06 14.47
N ASP A 84 1.24 -10.12 15.14
CA ASP A 84 1.29 -11.50 14.63
C ASP A 84 -0.01 -12.03 14.01
N ASP A 85 -1.12 -11.28 14.04
CA ASP A 85 -2.44 -11.80 13.64
C ASP A 85 -3.06 -11.00 12.49
N LEU A 86 -2.39 -11.00 11.34
CA LEU A 86 -2.87 -10.33 10.12
C LEU A 86 -4.07 -11.07 9.52
N THR A 87 -5.26 -10.52 9.75
CA THR A 87 -6.54 -11.01 9.21
C THR A 87 -6.84 -10.38 7.86
N HIS A 88 -7.56 -11.10 7.00
CA HIS A 88 -8.03 -10.59 5.71
C HIS A 88 -9.11 -9.51 5.91
N ILE A 89 -9.01 -8.42 5.15
CA ILE A 89 -9.98 -7.32 5.17
C ILE A 89 -10.74 -7.27 3.84
N ALA A 90 -10.01 -7.25 2.73
CA ALA A 90 -10.60 -7.12 1.39
C ALA A 90 -9.63 -7.60 0.32
N ASP A 91 -10.18 -8.00 -0.82
CA ASP A 91 -9.44 -8.16 -2.07
C ASP A 91 -9.77 -6.99 -3.00
N PHE A 92 -8.80 -6.56 -3.81
CA PHE A 92 -8.98 -5.52 -4.80
C PHE A 92 -8.15 -5.78 -6.05
N TYR A 93 -8.60 -5.22 -7.17
CA TYR A 93 -8.10 -5.52 -8.51
C TYR A 93 -7.82 -4.21 -9.25
N PRO A 94 -6.60 -3.67 -9.15
CA PRO A 94 -6.21 -2.49 -9.88
C PRO A 94 -6.22 -2.70 -11.40
N GLU A 95 -6.53 -1.63 -12.13
CA GLU A 95 -6.28 -1.55 -13.55
C GLU A 95 -4.80 -1.24 -13.82
N ASP A 96 -4.29 -1.76 -14.95
CA ASP A 96 -2.90 -1.53 -15.36
C ASP A 96 -2.72 -0.20 -16.08
N ASN A 97 -2.82 0.89 -15.32
CA ASN A 97 -2.64 2.26 -15.80
C ASN A 97 -1.97 3.14 -14.74
N ASN A 98 -1.75 4.42 -15.09
CA ASN A 98 -1.14 5.40 -14.20
C ASN A 98 -2.14 6.35 -13.51
N CYS A 99 -3.44 6.05 -13.57
CA CYS A 99 -4.45 6.85 -12.89
C CYS A 99 -4.42 6.56 -11.38
N LEU A 100 -4.77 7.56 -10.58
CA LEU A 100 -5.06 7.35 -9.17
C LEU A 100 -6.36 6.53 -9.05
N GLN A 101 -6.26 5.36 -8.44
CA GLN A 101 -7.38 4.43 -8.27
C GLN A 101 -7.80 4.39 -6.80
N SER A 102 -9.11 4.34 -6.57
CA SER A 102 -9.72 4.32 -5.23
C SER A 102 -10.47 3.02 -5.00
N PHE A 103 -10.19 2.36 -3.88
CA PHE A 103 -10.77 1.09 -3.50
C PHE A 103 -11.51 1.23 -2.16
N PRO A 104 -12.84 1.37 -2.18
CA PRO A 104 -13.65 1.46 -0.97
C PRO A 104 -13.60 0.18 -0.14
N ILE A 105 -13.46 0.32 1.18
CA ILE A 105 -13.38 -0.77 2.15
C ILE A 105 -14.64 -0.72 3.03
N GLN A 106 -15.55 -1.68 2.83
CA GLN A 106 -16.87 -1.63 3.47
C GLN A 106 -16.86 -1.97 4.96
N ARG A 107 -16.01 -2.88 5.41
CA ARG A 107 -15.96 -3.35 6.81
C ARG A 107 -14.53 -3.59 7.27
N SER A 108 -13.84 -2.52 7.68
CA SER A 108 -12.54 -2.63 8.32
C SER A 108 -12.70 -2.69 9.84
N PRO A 109 -12.20 -3.75 10.52
CA PRO A 109 -12.06 -3.71 11.97
C PRO A 109 -11.06 -2.63 12.38
N ALA A 110 -11.11 -2.19 13.64
CA ALA A 110 -10.05 -1.35 14.17
C ALA A 110 -8.71 -2.09 14.06
N LEU A 111 -7.67 -1.43 13.54
CA LEU A 111 -6.36 -2.03 13.30
C LEU A 111 -5.25 -1.03 13.62
N HIS A 112 -4.09 -1.58 13.99
CA HIS A 112 -2.85 -0.84 14.17
C HIS A 112 -1.92 -1.02 12.96
N ARG A 113 -1.96 -2.21 12.34
CA ARG A 113 -1.12 -2.58 11.21
C ARG A 113 -2.00 -2.91 10.01
N LEU A 114 -1.63 -2.38 8.86
CA LEU A 114 -2.25 -2.65 7.56
C LEU A 114 -1.18 -3.20 6.63
N LYS A 115 -1.46 -4.32 5.97
CA LYS A 115 -0.58 -4.93 4.98
C LYS A 115 -1.31 -5.02 3.65
N ILE A 116 -0.72 -4.42 2.63
CA ILE A 116 -1.14 -4.56 1.23
C ILE A 116 -0.22 -5.60 0.61
N VAL A 117 -0.80 -6.66 0.05
CA VAL A 117 -0.09 -7.73 -0.64
C VAL A 117 -0.44 -7.65 -2.11
N PHE A 118 0.56 -7.48 -2.97
CA PHE A 118 0.46 -7.62 -4.41
C PHE A 118 0.85 -9.07 -4.75
N GLU A 119 -0.14 -9.91 -5.03
CA GLU A 119 0.09 -11.35 -5.23
C GLU A 119 0.68 -11.68 -6.59
N ASN A 120 0.43 -10.82 -7.57
CA ASN A 120 0.94 -10.90 -8.92
C ASN A 120 1.02 -9.49 -9.52
N SER A 121 1.85 -9.34 -10.54
CA SER A 121 2.08 -8.07 -11.23
C SER A 121 1.69 -8.16 -12.71
N ALA A 122 1.44 -6.99 -13.32
CA ALA A 122 1.48 -6.78 -14.75
C ALA A 122 2.88 -7.04 -15.35
N ASP A 123 3.94 -6.73 -14.60
CA ASP A 123 5.32 -6.97 -15.01
C ASP A 123 5.67 -8.46 -14.99
N PHE A 124 6.39 -8.92 -16.03
CA PHE A 124 6.78 -10.33 -16.16
C PHE A 124 7.73 -10.81 -15.06
N PHE A 125 8.47 -9.91 -14.41
CA PHE A 125 9.38 -10.23 -13.31
C PHE A 125 8.76 -10.02 -11.92
N GLY A 126 7.47 -9.67 -11.87
CA GLY A 126 6.76 -9.48 -10.60
C GLY A 126 7.08 -8.16 -9.88
N ARG A 127 7.68 -7.19 -10.57
CA ARG A 127 7.96 -5.86 -9.97
C ARG A 127 6.68 -5.05 -9.82
N ILE A 128 6.63 -4.23 -8.77
CA ILE A 128 5.55 -3.29 -8.49
C ILE A 128 6.14 -1.88 -8.40
N ILE A 129 5.51 -0.93 -9.08
CA ILE A 129 5.88 0.49 -9.01
C ILE A 129 4.67 1.30 -8.56
N VAL A 130 4.84 2.04 -7.46
CA VAL A 130 3.79 2.87 -6.85
C VAL A 130 4.30 4.29 -6.70
N TYR A 131 3.60 5.24 -7.32
CA TYR A 131 3.86 6.68 -7.20
C TYR A 131 3.18 7.27 -5.96
N SER A 132 1.92 6.88 -5.71
CA SER A 132 1.14 7.42 -4.60
C SER A 132 0.40 6.33 -3.85
N LEU A 133 0.44 6.38 -2.52
CA LEU A 133 -0.32 5.53 -1.64
C LEU A 133 -0.93 6.37 -0.52
N ASP A 134 -2.26 6.33 -0.41
CA ASP A 134 -2.98 6.91 0.72
C ASP A 134 -4.02 5.94 1.26
N VAL A 135 -4.31 6.07 2.55
CA VAL A 135 -5.30 5.27 3.25
C VAL A 135 -6.24 6.22 3.98
N LEU A 136 -7.51 6.23 3.58
CA LEU A 136 -8.51 7.08 4.21
C LEU A 136 -9.32 6.29 5.25
N GLY A 137 -9.80 7.02 6.26
CA GLY A 137 -10.70 6.47 7.26
C GLY A 137 -10.86 7.38 8.46
N GLU A 138 -11.00 6.76 9.63
CA GLU A 138 -11.14 7.44 10.91
C GLU A 138 -10.27 6.80 12.00
N ARG A 139 -10.01 7.57 13.07
CA ARG A 139 -9.36 7.04 14.27
C ARG A 139 -10.37 6.17 15.03
N ALA A 140 -9.95 4.99 15.47
CA ALA A 140 -10.79 4.17 16.34
C ALA A 140 -10.65 4.72 17.77
N THR A 141 -11.73 5.33 18.25
CA THR A 141 -11.89 5.75 19.66
C THR A 141 -12.05 4.55 20.58
#